data_AF-A0A0R1QDB6-F1
#
_entry.id   AF-A0A0R1QDB6-F1
#
_cell.length_a   1.000
_cell.length_b   1.000
_cell.length_c   1.000
_cell.angle_alpha   90.00
_cell.angle_beta   90.00
_cell.angle_gamma   90.00
#
_symmetry.space_group_name_H-M   'P 1'
#
loop_
_entity.id
_entity.type
_entity.pdbx_description
1 polymer ?
#
loop_
_entity_poly.entity_id
_entity_poly.type
_entity_poly.pdbx_seq_one_letter_code
_entity_poly.pdbx_strand_id
1 'polypeptide(L)'
;MKIGAKLIAGRQQMGFTQQEVADKLFVTRQTVSQWENDQRKPDLEAVASLCRLLKLDARDLLDVHDNHDRTMNELLGMPAIADISHIIKVRPAYMTAIVDGVQYPQHIMPKWLNRITAGYQMFIGTAEFGGELTLKDEYGHLFYQDVPQRLTVALLSTVIFPSIGTVPIMETRYRTLITINHMNLLIPTPTAVPALLDWIQSHHVLLQDPMQLATHQHLDFKNLTADQFAKLAAGTPYEIVYQQSGGNMAPW
;
A
#
# COMPACT_ATOMS: atom_id res chain seq x y z
N MET A 1 -2.74 -6.91 -23.50
CA MET A 1 -3.03 -7.07 -24.96
C MET A 1 -1.87 -7.85 -25.56
N LYS A 2 -2.10 -8.87 -26.41
CA LYS A 2 -1.00 -9.72 -26.90
C LYS A 2 -0.01 -8.95 -27.79
N ILE A 3 1.25 -9.41 -27.82
CA ILE A 3 2.37 -8.74 -28.53
C ILE A 3 2.09 -8.58 -30.04
N GLY A 4 1.49 -9.59 -30.69
CA GLY A 4 1.19 -9.54 -32.12
C GLY A 4 0.27 -8.39 -32.50
N ALA A 5 -0.77 -8.14 -31.70
CA ALA A 5 -1.69 -7.02 -31.92
C ALA A 5 -1.00 -5.65 -31.77
N LYS A 6 -0.06 -5.51 -30.83
CA LYS A 6 0.74 -4.28 -30.65
C LYS A 6 1.65 -4.02 -31.85
N LEU A 7 2.26 -5.08 -32.40
CA LEU A 7 3.10 -4.98 -33.60
C LEU A 7 2.30 -4.55 -34.83
N ILE A 8 1.10 -5.12 -35.03
CA ILE A 8 0.20 -4.73 -36.13
C ILE A 8 -0.14 -3.23 -36.03
N ALA A 9 -0.52 -2.77 -34.83
CA ALA A 9 -0.88 -1.38 -34.60
C ALA A 9 0.30 -0.43 -34.84
N GLY A 10 1.47 -0.71 -34.28
CA GLY A 10 2.67 0.11 -34.47
C GLY A 10 3.12 0.14 -35.94
N ARG A 11 3.06 -1.00 -36.64
CA ARG A 11 3.35 -1.08 -38.07
C ARG A 11 2.40 -0.21 -38.90
N GLN A 12 1.09 -0.31 -38.64
CA GLN A 12 0.08 0.49 -39.35
C GLN A 12 0.23 1.98 -39.06
N GLN A 13 0.54 2.36 -37.83
CA GLN A 13 0.77 3.75 -37.44
C GLN A 13 1.97 4.37 -38.17
N MET A 14 3.00 3.56 -38.42
CA MET A 14 4.18 3.98 -39.19
C MET A 14 3.98 3.86 -40.71
N GLY A 15 2.83 3.37 -41.17
CA GLY A 15 2.51 3.21 -42.59
C GLY A 15 3.28 2.09 -43.30
N PHE A 16 3.84 1.13 -42.56
CA PHE A 16 4.63 0.05 -43.14
C PHE A 16 3.80 -1.19 -43.50
N THR A 17 4.21 -1.88 -44.54
CA THR A 17 3.80 -3.25 -44.86
C THR A 17 4.65 -4.27 -44.08
N GLN A 18 4.17 -5.50 -43.94
CA GLN A 18 4.96 -6.58 -43.31
C GLN A 18 6.29 -6.83 -44.03
N GLN A 19 6.31 -6.64 -45.36
CA GLN A 19 7.52 -6.78 -46.16
C GLN A 19 8.53 -5.69 -45.82
N GLU A 20 8.10 -4.43 -45.74
CA GLU A 20 9.00 -3.32 -45.40
C GLU A 20 9.57 -3.42 -43.99
N VAL A 21 8.81 -3.95 -43.02
CA VAL A 21 9.35 -4.26 -41.68
C VAL A 21 10.38 -5.37 -41.77
N ALA A 22 10.09 -6.42 -42.53
CA ALA A 22 11.00 -7.56 -42.71
C ALA A 22 12.33 -7.12 -43.33
N ASP A 23 12.27 -6.30 -44.38
CA ASP A 23 13.45 -5.77 -45.08
C ASP A 23 14.29 -4.88 -44.15
N LYS A 24 13.65 -4.03 -43.34
CA LYS A 24 14.33 -3.13 -42.39
C LYS A 24 14.96 -3.87 -41.20
N LEU A 25 14.44 -5.05 -40.84
CA LEU A 25 14.95 -5.87 -39.75
C LEU A 25 15.82 -7.04 -40.21
N PHE A 26 16.06 -7.16 -41.53
CA PHE A 26 16.80 -8.27 -42.14
C PHE A 26 16.25 -9.65 -41.77
N VAL A 27 14.91 -9.77 -41.72
CA VAL A 27 14.18 -11.02 -41.48
C VAL A 27 13.25 -11.32 -42.65
N THR A 28 12.63 -12.51 -42.67
CA THR A 28 11.65 -12.83 -43.70
C THR A 28 10.27 -12.24 -43.38
N ARG A 29 9.46 -11.94 -44.41
CA ARG A 29 8.05 -11.54 -44.23
C ARG A 29 7.26 -12.57 -43.43
N GLN A 30 7.57 -13.86 -43.60
CA GLN A 30 6.93 -14.94 -42.84
C GLN A 30 7.25 -14.83 -41.35
N THR A 31 8.48 -14.48 -40.99
CA THR A 31 8.88 -14.22 -39.60
C THR A 31 8.04 -13.11 -38.97
N VAL A 32 7.90 -11.98 -39.67
CA VAL A 32 7.06 -10.85 -39.21
C VAL A 32 5.59 -11.27 -39.08
N SER A 33 5.07 -12.05 -40.04
CA SER A 33 3.71 -12.57 -39.98
C SER A 33 3.49 -13.52 -38.81
N GLN A 34 4.47 -14.36 -38.46
CA GLN A 34 4.39 -15.24 -37.29
C GLN A 34 4.40 -14.45 -35.97
N TRP A 35 5.15 -13.34 -35.90
CA TRP A 35 5.14 -12.43 -34.75
C TRP A 35 3.80 -11.72 -34.59
N GLU A 36 3.26 -11.17 -35.68
CA GLU A 36 1.96 -10.45 -35.67
C GLU A 36 0.78 -11.36 -35.33
N ASN A 37 0.87 -12.66 -35.64
CA ASN A 37 -0.16 -13.66 -35.33
C ASN A 37 0.11 -14.45 -34.02
N ASP A 38 1.06 -14.01 -33.20
CA ASP A 38 1.47 -14.67 -31.94
C ASP A 38 1.89 -16.16 -32.09
N GLN A 39 2.22 -16.61 -33.30
CA GLN A 39 2.67 -18.00 -33.58
C GLN A 39 4.11 -18.23 -33.15
N ARG A 40 4.92 -17.17 -33.16
CA ARG A 40 6.30 -17.16 -32.68
C ARG A 40 6.55 -15.83 -31.99
N LYS A 41 7.36 -15.82 -30.92
CA LYS A 41 7.78 -14.58 -30.28
C LYS A 41 9.07 -14.06 -30.93
N PRO A 42 9.23 -12.72 -31.09
CA PRO A 42 10.52 -12.14 -31.42
C PRO A 42 11.50 -12.38 -30.25
N ASP A 43 12.77 -12.58 -30.57
CA ASP A 43 13.83 -12.61 -29.56
C ASP A 43 14.18 -11.18 -29.10
N LEU A 44 15.09 -11.06 -28.12
CA LEU A 44 15.42 -9.78 -27.51
C LEU A 44 15.99 -8.76 -28.52
N GLU A 45 16.79 -9.22 -29.48
CA GLU A 45 17.39 -8.36 -30.50
C GLU A 45 16.34 -7.87 -31.51
N ALA A 46 15.43 -8.76 -31.93
CA ALA A 46 14.29 -8.41 -32.76
C ALA A 46 13.35 -7.44 -32.04
N VAL A 47 13.10 -7.63 -30.74
CA VAL A 47 12.30 -6.71 -29.91
C VAL A 47 12.91 -5.32 -29.89
N ALA A 48 14.21 -5.19 -29.60
CA ALA A 48 14.89 -3.90 -29.58
C ALA A 48 14.84 -3.20 -30.96
N SER A 49 14.93 -3.96 -32.04
CA SER A 49 14.85 -3.44 -33.40
C SER A 49 13.42 -3.03 -33.79
N LEU A 50 12.41 -3.80 -33.38
CA LEU A 50 10.99 -3.47 -33.55
C LEU A 50 10.62 -2.20 -32.77
N CYS A 51 11.06 -2.06 -31.52
CA CYS A 51 10.85 -0.86 -30.72
C CYS A 51 11.40 0.40 -31.38
N ARG A 52 12.64 0.33 -31.90
CA ARG A 52 13.26 1.45 -32.62
C ARG A 52 12.53 1.77 -33.93
N LEU A 53 12.16 0.75 -34.71
CA LEU A 53 11.53 0.94 -36.00
C LEU A 53 10.09 1.47 -35.88
N LEU A 54 9.31 0.90 -34.95
CA LEU A 54 7.89 1.18 -34.80
C LEU A 54 7.60 2.26 -33.76
N LYS A 55 8.65 2.84 -33.14
CA LYS A 55 8.55 3.80 -32.04
C LYS A 55 7.70 3.30 -30.87
N LEU A 56 7.80 2.01 -30.59
CA LEU A 56 7.12 1.36 -29.47
C LEU A 56 8.04 1.30 -28.27
N ASP A 57 7.50 1.53 -27.08
CA ASP A 57 8.22 1.25 -25.85
C ASP A 57 8.38 -0.26 -25.63
N ALA A 58 9.55 -0.70 -25.20
CA ALA A 58 9.85 -2.13 -25.02
C ALA A 58 9.04 -2.75 -23.88
N ARG A 59 8.73 -1.99 -22.82
CA ARG A 59 7.90 -2.44 -21.70
C ARG A 59 6.46 -2.61 -22.18
N ASP A 60 5.96 -1.63 -22.92
CA ASP A 60 4.64 -1.70 -23.54
C ASP A 60 4.55 -2.89 -24.51
N LEU A 61 5.56 -3.11 -25.35
CA LEU A 61 5.53 -4.20 -26.32
C LEU A 61 5.53 -5.59 -25.67
N LEU A 62 6.36 -5.78 -24.65
CA LEU A 62 6.55 -7.06 -23.99
C LEU A 62 5.48 -7.39 -22.94
N ASP A 63 4.53 -6.47 -22.69
CA ASP A 63 3.58 -6.58 -21.56
C ASP A 63 4.34 -6.80 -20.24
N VAL A 64 5.57 -6.26 -20.17
CA VAL A 64 6.32 -6.12 -18.93
C VAL A 64 5.68 -4.94 -18.23
N HIS A 65 4.46 -5.18 -17.74
CA HIS A 65 3.98 -4.47 -16.60
C HIS A 65 4.86 -4.92 -15.45
N ASP A 66 5.91 -4.15 -15.17
CA ASP A 66 6.30 -4.01 -13.78
C ASP A 66 5.00 -3.76 -13.03
N ASN A 67 4.67 -4.61 -12.06
CA ASN A 67 3.55 -4.40 -11.14
C ASN A 67 3.78 -3.15 -10.25
N HIS A 68 4.55 -2.19 -10.76
CA HIS A 68 5.17 -1.03 -10.15
C HIS A 68 4.91 0.28 -10.91
N ASP A 69 4.51 0.22 -12.19
CA ASP A 69 4.32 1.42 -13.03
C ASP A 69 2.85 1.63 -13.45
N ARG A 70 1.91 1.57 -12.50
CA ARG A 70 0.72 2.46 -12.60
C ARG A 70 1.11 3.78 -11.95
N THR A 71 1.36 4.77 -12.80
CA THR A 71 1.90 6.09 -12.43
C THR A 71 1.17 6.65 -11.21
N MET A 72 1.95 7.10 -10.21
CA MET A 72 1.47 7.73 -8.97
C MET A 72 0.30 8.71 -9.19
N ASN A 73 0.24 9.40 -10.32
CA ASN A 73 -0.85 10.33 -10.64
C ASN A 73 -2.25 9.69 -10.77
N GLU A 74 -2.38 8.42 -11.18
CA GLU A 74 -3.68 7.71 -11.20
C GLU A 74 -4.09 7.25 -9.80
N LEU A 75 -3.14 6.77 -8.99
CA LEU A 75 -3.36 6.39 -7.59
C LEU A 75 -3.69 7.57 -6.69
N LEU A 76 -3.20 8.76 -7.03
CA LEU A 76 -3.48 10.02 -6.35
C LEU A 76 -4.81 10.67 -6.79
N GLY A 77 -5.31 10.34 -7.99
CA GLY A 77 -6.53 10.89 -8.57
C GLY A 77 -7.79 10.01 -8.43
N MET A 78 -7.66 8.76 -7.99
CA MET A 78 -8.80 7.86 -7.76
C MET A 78 -9.23 7.88 -6.28
N PRO A 79 -10.53 7.78 -5.98
CA PRO A 79 -10.97 7.49 -4.61
C PRO A 79 -10.28 6.20 -4.15
N ALA A 80 -9.60 6.29 -3.00
CA ALA A 80 -8.85 5.24 -2.31
C ALA A 80 -9.17 3.83 -2.82
N ILE A 81 -8.31 3.26 -3.66
CA ILE A 81 -8.51 1.90 -4.16
C ILE A 81 -8.44 0.94 -2.97
N ALA A 82 -9.49 0.13 -2.84
CA ALA A 82 -9.52 -1.14 -2.16
C ALA A 82 -8.45 -2.07 -2.78
N ASP A 83 -7.27 -2.08 -2.17
CA ASP A 83 -6.24 -3.13 -2.31
C ASP A 83 -5.22 -2.99 -1.17
N ILE A 84 -5.66 -3.30 0.05
CA ILE A 84 -4.77 -3.22 1.23
C ILE A 84 -3.53 -4.10 1.04
N SER A 85 -3.69 -5.27 0.41
CA SER A 85 -2.61 -6.24 0.19
C SER A 85 -1.39 -5.65 -0.53
N HIS A 86 -1.64 -4.71 -1.45
CA HIS A 86 -0.61 -4.01 -2.20
C HIS A 86 -0.12 -2.74 -1.49
N ILE A 87 -1.05 -1.91 -1.01
CA ILE A 87 -0.74 -0.58 -0.47
C ILE A 87 0.03 -0.66 0.85
N ILE A 88 -0.23 -1.68 1.67
CA ILE A 88 0.35 -1.82 3.02
C ILE A 88 1.88 -1.88 3.02
N LYS A 89 2.50 -2.30 1.90
CA LYS A 89 3.95 -2.37 1.72
C LYS A 89 4.59 -1.02 1.42
N VAL A 90 3.80 -0.06 0.94
CA VAL A 90 4.28 1.25 0.47
C VAL A 90 3.95 2.34 1.50
N ARG A 91 2.77 2.26 2.13
CA ARG A 91 2.33 3.23 3.14
C ARG A 91 1.49 2.56 4.22
N PRO A 92 1.34 3.18 5.41
CA PRO A 92 0.46 2.67 6.45
C PRO A 92 -0.98 2.46 5.94
N ALA A 93 -1.50 1.25 6.05
CA ALA A 93 -2.86 0.90 5.67
C ALA A 93 -3.72 0.67 6.92
N TYR A 94 -4.97 1.15 6.90
CA TYR A 94 -5.85 1.02 8.05
C TYR A 94 -6.30 -0.42 8.26
N MET A 95 -6.13 -0.91 9.49
CA MET A 95 -6.52 -2.26 9.88
C MET A 95 -7.33 -2.20 11.17
N THR A 96 -8.34 -3.06 11.28
CA THR A 96 -8.92 -3.46 12.55
C THR A 96 -8.01 -4.52 13.15
N ALA A 97 -7.51 -4.28 14.36
CA ALA A 97 -6.78 -5.31 15.09
C ALA A 97 -7.76 -6.15 15.90
N ILE A 98 -7.54 -7.47 15.93
CA ILE A 98 -8.21 -8.39 16.85
C ILE A 98 -7.10 -9.10 17.61
N VAL A 99 -6.98 -8.87 18.90
CA VAL A 99 -5.94 -9.48 19.74
C VAL A 99 -6.63 -10.32 20.80
N ASP A 100 -6.36 -11.62 20.82
CA ASP A 100 -7.01 -12.59 21.72
C ASP A 100 -8.55 -12.47 21.74
N GLY A 101 -9.15 -12.24 20.56
CA GLY A 101 -10.60 -12.08 20.37
C GLY A 101 -11.15 -10.69 20.71
N VAL A 102 -10.32 -9.76 21.21
CA VAL A 102 -10.72 -8.38 21.49
C VAL A 102 -10.42 -7.49 20.30
N GLN A 103 -11.43 -6.77 19.80
CA GLN A 103 -11.30 -5.89 18.64
C GLN A 103 -10.87 -4.46 19.02
N TYR A 104 -9.98 -3.88 18.20
CA TYR A 104 -9.49 -2.52 18.31
C TYR A 104 -9.68 -1.76 16.98
N PRO A 105 -10.35 -0.59 17.00
CA PRO A 105 -10.99 0.03 18.16
C PRO A 105 -12.22 -0.75 18.63
N GLN A 106 -12.50 -0.69 19.93
CA GLN A 106 -13.63 -1.40 20.55
C GLN A 106 -14.98 -0.89 20.04
N HIS A 107 -15.05 0.38 19.63
CA HIS A 107 -16.22 0.95 18.99
C HIS A 107 -15.87 1.37 17.56
N ILE A 108 -16.47 0.70 16.58
CA ILE A 108 -16.42 1.12 15.19
C ILE A 108 -17.54 2.14 14.97
N MET A 109 -17.20 3.34 14.49
CA MET A 109 -18.22 4.30 14.07
C MET A 109 -19.08 3.71 12.94
N PRO A 110 -20.41 3.93 12.94
CA PRO A 110 -21.27 3.49 11.85
C PRO A 110 -20.76 3.99 10.49
N LYS A 111 -20.75 3.14 9.46
CA LYS A 111 -20.20 3.44 8.13
C LYS A 111 -20.73 4.75 7.52
N TRP A 112 -21.98 5.10 7.79
CA TRP A 112 -22.60 6.34 7.30
C TRP A 112 -22.08 7.60 8.02
N LEU A 113 -21.72 7.49 9.30
CA LEU A 113 -21.17 8.58 10.10
C LEU A 113 -19.68 8.80 9.80
N ASN A 114 -18.95 7.72 9.52
CA ASN A 114 -17.58 7.76 9.00
C ASN A 114 -17.46 8.54 7.69
N ARG A 115 -18.49 8.53 6.82
CA ARG A 115 -18.53 9.30 5.57
C ARG A 115 -18.57 10.82 5.75
N ILE A 116 -18.96 11.30 6.94
CA ILE A 116 -19.25 12.72 7.21
C ILE A 116 -18.15 13.37 8.05
N THR A 117 -17.52 12.64 8.98
CA THR A 117 -16.57 13.18 9.96
C THR A 117 -15.10 12.95 9.61
N ALA A 118 -14.80 11.92 8.83
CA ALA A 118 -13.48 11.66 8.27
C ALA A 118 -13.65 11.60 6.76
N GLY A 119 -12.99 12.47 6.01
CA GLY A 119 -13.15 12.59 4.55
C GLY A 119 -12.73 11.37 3.71
N TYR A 120 -12.76 10.13 4.23
CA TYR A 120 -12.32 8.94 3.53
C TYR A 120 -13.21 7.73 3.85
N GLN A 121 -13.64 7.05 2.79
CA GLN A 121 -13.96 5.62 2.84
C GLN A 121 -12.68 4.89 3.27
N MET A 122 -12.45 4.72 4.58
CA MET A 122 -11.40 3.80 5.02
C MET A 122 -11.90 2.39 4.71
N PHE A 123 -11.38 1.82 3.62
CA PHE A 123 -11.29 0.37 3.48
C PHE A 123 -10.39 -0.09 4.61
N ILE A 124 -10.91 -0.94 5.49
CA ILE A 124 -10.25 -1.39 6.70
C ILE A 124 -10.11 -2.91 6.57
N GLY A 125 -8.88 -3.38 6.49
CA GLY A 125 -8.55 -4.80 6.52
C GLY A 125 -8.57 -5.30 7.96
N THR A 126 -8.35 -6.60 8.16
CA THR A 126 -8.30 -7.19 9.50
C THR A 126 -6.93 -7.75 9.80
N ALA A 127 -6.38 -7.42 10.97
CA ALA A 127 -5.15 -7.98 11.51
C ALA A 127 -5.50 -8.74 12.79
N GLU A 128 -5.51 -10.07 12.71
CA GLU A 128 -5.86 -10.95 13.81
C GLU A 128 -4.58 -11.54 14.43
N PHE A 129 -4.34 -11.20 15.68
CA PHE A 129 -3.22 -11.63 16.52
C PHE A 129 -3.75 -12.74 17.43
N GLY A 130 -3.75 -13.97 16.91
CA GLY A 130 -4.16 -15.20 17.60
C GLY A 130 -2.97 -16.14 17.77
N GLY A 131 -3.13 -17.44 17.50
CA GLY A 131 -1.96 -18.35 17.49
C GLY A 131 -0.89 -17.99 16.44
N GLU A 132 -1.31 -17.29 15.38
CA GLU A 132 -0.47 -16.68 14.36
C GLU A 132 -1.01 -15.28 14.05
N LEU A 133 -0.22 -14.44 13.38
CA LEU A 133 -0.74 -13.21 12.81
C LEU A 133 -1.38 -13.51 11.45
N THR A 134 -2.67 -13.19 11.34
CA THR A 134 -3.46 -13.32 10.13
C THR A 134 -3.86 -11.94 9.60
N LEU A 135 -3.52 -11.62 8.34
CA LEU A 135 -3.94 -10.38 7.68
C LEU A 135 -4.92 -10.68 6.54
N LYS A 136 -6.05 -9.99 6.57
CA LYS A 136 -7.09 -10.04 5.55
C LYS A 136 -7.34 -8.66 4.96
N ASP A 137 -7.59 -8.60 3.65
CA ASP A 137 -7.91 -7.35 2.96
C ASP A 137 -9.31 -6.83 3.36
N GLU A 138 -9.73 -5.72 2.78
CA GLU A 138 -11.04 -5.10 2.99
C GLU A 138 -12.23 -5.95 2.52
N TYR A 139 -11.98 -7.00 1.74
CA TYR A 139 -12.96 -7.99 1.29
C TYR A 139 -12.93 -9.27 2.13
N GLY A 140 -12.00 -9.38 3.08
CA GLY A 140 -11.80 -10.54 3.94
C GLY A 140 -10.92 -11.63 3.34
N HIS A 141 -10.27 -11.41 2.20
CA HIS A 141 -9.33 -12.38 1.63
C HIS A 141 -8.03 -12.39 2.41
N LEU A 142 -7.57 -13.59 2.75
CA LEU A 142 -6.30 -13.83 3.41
C LEU A 142 -5.12 -13.50 2.46
N PHE A 143 -4.18 -12.67 2.93
CA PHE A 143 -2.95 -12.37 2.17
C PHE A 143 -1.66 -12.52 2.98
N TYR A 144 -1.76 -12.75 4.30
CA TYR A 144 -0.63 -13.06 5.17
C TYR A 144 -1.10 -13.94 6.33
N GLN A 145 -0.33 -14.97 6.66
CA GLN A 145 -0.53 -15.82 7.82
C GLN A 145 0.80 -16.41 8.27
N ASP A 146 1.33 -15.95 9.41
CA ASP A 146 2.58 -16.45 10.00
C ASP A 146 2.78 -15.90 11.43
N VAL A 147 3.67 -16.49 12.23
CA VAL A 147 4.24 -15.85 13.42
C VAL A 147 5.48 -15.05 12.99
N PRO A 148 5.42 -13.71 12.92
CA PRO A 148 6.57 -12.93 12.48
C PRO A 148 7.73 -13.06 13.46
N GLN A 149 8.95 -13.19 12.96
CA GLN A 149 10.14 -13.24 13.83
C GLN A 149 10.41 -11.92 14.55
N ARG A 150 9.98 -10.80 13.95
CA ARG A 150 10.22 -9.44 14.43
C ARG A 150 9.07 -8.52 14.03
N LEU A 151 8.77 -7.56 14.90
CA LEU A 151 7.74 -6.56 14.68
C LEU A 151 8.12 -5.23 15.34
N THR A 152 7.85 -4.11 14.69
CA THR A 152 8.00 -2.77 15.28
C THR A 152 6.65 -2.23 15.72
N VAL A 153 6.53 -1.79 16.97
CA VAL A 153 5.32 -1.10 17.47
C VAL A 153 5.68 0.34 17.78
N ALA A 154 4.90 1.27 17.25
CA ALA A 154 5.06 2.70 17.49
C ALA A 154 3.69 3.40 17.55
N LEU A 155 3.69 4.67 17.97
CA LEU A 155 2.53 5.54 17.89
C LEU A 155 2.74 6.62 16.83
N LEU A 156 1.68 6.94 16.08
CA LEU A 156 1.63 8.07 15.16
C LEU A 156 0.65 9.12 15.65
N SER A 157 1.06 10.39 15.59
CA SER A 157 0.19 11.56 15.75
C SER A 157 -0.35 11.98 14.39
N THR A 158 -1.67 12.03 14.24
CA THR A 158 -2.35 12.49 13.02
C THR A 158 -3.26 13.66 13.32
N VAL A 159 -3.18 14.72 12.53
CA VAL A 159 -4.13 15.85 12.63
C VAL A 159 -5.23 15.65 11.62
N ILE A 160 -6.48 15.71 12.09
CA ILE A 160 -7.67 15.66 11.23
C ILE A 160 -8.37 17.01 11.19
N PHE A 161 -9.01 17.28 10.05
CA PHE A 161 -9.84 18.46 9.82
C PHE A 161 -11.30 18.00 9.60
N PRO A 162 -12.07 17.70 10.66
CA PRO A 162 -13.50 17.42 10.52
C PRO A 162 -14.21 18.63 9.91
N SER A 163 -14.73 18.47 8.69
CA SER A 163 -15.34 19.54 7.89
C SER A 163 -16.77 19.88 8.32
N ILE A 164 -17.01 20.08 9.62
CA ILE A 164 -18.33 20.43 10.16
C ILE A 164 -18.24 21.80 10.82
N GLY A 165 -18.31 22.86 10.01
CA GLY A 165 -18.34 24.26 10.47
C GLY A 165 -17.58 25.23 9.55
N THR A 166 -17.80 26.54 9.75
CA THR A 166 -17.03 27.61 9.07
C THR A 166 -15.60 27.76 9.61
N VAL A 167 -15.30 27.14 10.74
CA VAL A 167 -13.98 27.10 11.38
C VAL A 167 -13.51 25.65 11.43
N PRO A 168 -12.45 25.26 10.71
CA PRO A 168 -11.88 23.93 10.83
C PRO A 168 -11.23 23.78 12.22
N ILE A 169 -11.80 22.92 13.06
CA ILE A 169 -11.18 22.53 14.33
C ILE A 169 -10.16 21.44 14.02
N MET A 170 -8.90 21.63 14.41
CA MET A 170 -7.86 20.61 14.28
C MET A 170 -7.94 19.67 15.49
N GLU A 171 -8.21 18.39 15.26
CA GLU A 171 -8.10 17.36 16.30
C GLU A 171 -6.85 16.52 16.06
N THR A 172 -6.00 16.40 17.09
CA THR A 172 -4.89 15.45 17.10
C THR A 172 -5.39 14.08 17.54
N ARG A 173 -5.11 13.05 16.76
CA ARG A 173 -5.43 11.65 17.06
C ARG A 173 -4.19 10.79 17.02
N TYR A 174 -4.04 9.95 18.03
CA TYR A 174 -2.97 8.96 18.10
C TYR A 174 -3.43 7.62 17.53
N ARG A 175 -2.50 6.88 16.92
CA ARG A 175 -2.77 5.60 16.25
C ARG A 175 -1.60 4.66 16.48
N THR A 176 -1.85 3.36 16.58
CA THR A 176 -0.78 2.37 16.66
C THR A 176 -0.30 2.02 15.26
N LEU A 177 0.98 2.20 15.01
CA LEU A 177 1.67 1.69 13.82
C LEU A 177 2.36 0.37 14.17
N ILE A 178 2.16 -0.62 13.33
CA ILE A 178 2.81 -1.91 13.41
C ILE A 178 3.53 -2.16 12.10
N THR A 179 4.83 -2.39 12.14
CA THR A 179 5.63 -2.71 10.94
C THR A 179 6.13 -4.15 10.99
N ILE A 180 5.83 -4.92 9.94
CA ILE A 180 6.15 -6.36 9.82
C ILE A 180 6.54 -6.64 8.38
N ASN A 181 7.73 -7.19 8.12
CA ASN A 181 8.16 -7.59 6.77
C ASN A 181 7.86 -6.52 5.69
N HIS A 182 8.17 -5.25 5.99
CA HIS A 182 7.90 -4.05 5.17
C HIS A 182 6.42 -3.65 5.03
N MET A 183 5.48 -4.38 5.63
CA MET A 183 4.07 -4.00 5.71
C MET A 183 3.85 -3.09 6.91
N ASN A 184 3.05 -2.04 6.74
CA ASN A 184 2.75 -1.03 7.74
C ASN A 184 1.24 -1.05 8.05
N LEU A 185 0.87 -1.65 9.18
CA LEU A 185 -0.51 -1.73 9.65
C LEU A 185 -0.78 -0.52 10.54
N LEU A 186 -1.86 0.20 10.27
CA LEU A 186 -2.27 1.38 11.04
C LEU A 186 -3.57 1.08 11.77
N ILE A 187 -3.47 0.83 13.07
CA ILE A 187 -4.64 0.62 13.92
C ILE A 187 -5.16 1.99 14.36
N PRO A 188 -6.45 2.33 14.14
CA PRO A 188 -6.96 3.68 14.32
C PRO A 188 -7.25 4.02 15.80
N THR A 189 -6.43 3.51 16.71
CA THR A 189 -6.45 3.81 18.14
C THR A 189 -5.10 3.40 18.75
N PRO A 190 -4.62 4.10 19.80
CA PRO A 190 -3.44 3.68 20.55
C PRO A 190 -3.76 2.57 21.57
N THR A 191 -5.03 2.27 21.85
CA THR A 191 -5.44 1.38 22.94
C THR A 191 -5.14 -0.10 22.68
N ALA A 192 -4.73 -0.45 21.46
CA ALA A 192 -4.27 -1.79 21.13
C ALA A 192 -2.88 -2.11 21.69
N VAL A 193 -2.08 -1.09 22.05
CA VAL A 193 -0.66 -1.26 22.44
C VAL A 193 -0.46 -2.29 23.55
N PRO A 194 -1.16 -2.25 24.71
CA PRO A 194 -0.92 -3.22 25.77
C PRO A 194 -1.16 -4.66 25.32
N ALA A 195 -2.31 -4.92 24.69
CA ALA A 195 -2.65 -6.28 24.22
C ALA A 195 -1.67 -6.79 23.15
N LEU A 196 -1.21 -5.90 22.24
CA LEU A 196 -0.19 -6.27 21.25
C LEU A 196 1.14 -6.63 21.90
N LEU A 197 1.55 -5.90 22.94
CA LEU A 197 2.80 -6.19 23.65
C LEU A 197 2.71 -7.53 24.38
N ASP A 198 1.57 -7.85 25.00
CA ASP A 198 1.32 -9.14 25.63
C ASP A 198 1.39 -10.28 24.60
N TRP A 199 0.77 -10.09 23.43
CA TRP A 199 0.81 -11.05 22.33
C TRP A 199 2.23 -11.29 21.78
N ILE A 200 2.98 -10.21 21.58
CA ILE A 200 4.38 -10.26 21.12
C ILE A 200 5.24 -11.03 22.11
N GLN A 201 5.06 -10.77 23.41
CA GLN A 201 5.79 -11.44 24.48
C GLN A 201 5.44 -12.94 24.54
N SER A 202 4.15 -13.30 24.45
CA SER A 202 3.69 -14.69 24.56
C SER A 202 4.12 -15.56 23.38
N HIS A 203 4.29 -14.98 22.19
CA HIS A 203 4.74 -15.67 20.98
C HIS A 203 6.25 -15.56 20.74
N HIS A 204 7.00 -15.00 21.70
CA HIS A 204 8.45 -14.79 21.61
C HIS A 204 8.90 -14.01 20.35
N VAL A 205 8.05 -13.08 19.87
CA VAL A 205 8.36 -12.23 18.73
C VAL A 205 9.34 -11.14 19.17
N LEU A 206 10.38 -10.88 18.38
CA LEU A 206 11.34 -9.82 18.69
C LEU A 206 10.68 -8.43 18.49
N LEU A 207 10.44 -7.73 19.59
CA LEU A 207 9.94 -6.36 19.58
C LEU A 207 11.04 -5.36 19.22
N GLN A 208 10.79 -4.55 18.19
CA GLN A 208 11.48 -3.27 18.00
C GLN A 208 10.61 -2.16 18.58
N ASP A 209 11.07 -1.57 19.67
CA ASP A 209 10.31 -0.59 20.46
C ASP A 209 11.02 0.78 20.50
N PRO A 210 10.99 1.54 19.40
CA PRO A 210 11.70 2.81 19.31
C PRO A 210 11.19 3.85 20.31
N MET A 211 9.93 3.74 20.75
CA MET A 211 9.28 4.67 21.69
C MET A 211 9.22 4.13 23.13
N GLN A 212 9.86 2.99 23.41
CA GLN A 212 9.87 2.34 24.73
C GLN A 212 8.44 2.12 25.29
N LEU A 213 7.48 1.77 24.44
CA LEU A 213 6.10 1.50 24.83
C LEU A 213 5.98 0.33 25.82
N ALA A 214 6.88 -0.66 25.73
CA ALA A 214 6.91 -1.80 26.64
C ALA A 214 7.22 -1.40 28.10
N THR A 215 7.96 -0.31 28.33
CA THR A 215 8.20 0.22 29.68
C THR A 215 7.06 1.10 30.18
N HIS A 216 6.12 1.45 29.30
CA HIS A 216 5.00 2.36 29.57
C HIS A 216 3.62 1.70 29.38
N GLN A 217 3.51 0.38 29.51
CA GLN A 217 2.24 -0.36 29.33
C GLN A 217 1.10 0.13 30.23
N HIS A 218 1.42 0.75 31.36
CA HIS A 218 0.45 1.30 32.31
C HIS A 218 -0.08 2.70 31.96
N LEU A 219 0.41 3.33 30.89
CA LEU A 219 -0.17 4.59 30.42
C LEU A 219 -1.63 4.40 30.05
N ASP A 220 -2.46 5.42 30.34
CA ASP A 220 -3.83 5.47 29.86
C ASP A 220 -3.85 5.84 28.37
N PHE A 221 -3.61 4.85 27.51
CA PHE A 221 -3.61 5.04 26.06
C PHE A 221 -4.95 5.58 25.54
N LYS A 222 -6.07 5.36 26.25
CA LYS A 222 -7.37 5.90 25.85
C LYS A 222 -7.40 7.43 25.92
N ASN A 223 -6.71 8.00 26.89
CA ASN A 223 -6.65 9.45 27.15
C ASN A 223 -5.21 9.98 27.04
N LEU A 224 -4.43 9.48 26.08
CA LEU A 224 -3.05 9.90 25.86
C LEU A 224 -2.97 11.40 25.54
N THR A 225 -2.19 12.16 26.31
CA THR A 225 -2.02 13.59 26.09
C THR A 225 -0.91 13.90 25.09
N ALA A 226 -0.90 15.12 24.54
CA ALA A 226 0.15 15.58 23.65
C ALA A 226 1.54 15.57 24.31
N ASP A 227 1.64 15.96 25.58
CA ASP A 227 2.89 15.94 26.32
C ASP A 227 3.39 14.50 26.57
N GLN A 228 2.48 13.57 26.87
CA GLN A 228 2.83 12.16 27.02
C GLN A 228 3.32 11.58 25.69
N PHE A 229 2.62 11.84 24.59
CA PHE A 229 3.05 11.42 23.26
C PHE A 229 4.41 12.01 22.89
N ALA A 230 4.61 13.32 23.10
CA ALA A 230 5.87 14.00 22.79
C ALA A 230 7.06 13.38 23.54
N LYS A 231 6.87 13.02 24.82
CA LYS A 231 7.89 12.32 25.60
C LYS A 231 8.22 10.93 25.06
N LEU A 232 7.21 10.18 24.63
CA LEU A 232 7.42 8.85 24.02
C LEU A 232 8.10 8.95 22.65
N ALA A 233 7.79 9.99 21.88
CA ALA A 233 8.26 10.15 20.51
C ALA A 233 9.61 10.87 20.41
N ALA A 234 10.03 11.57 21.46
CA ALA A 234 11.26 12.37 21.48
C ALA A 234 12.49 11.57 21.06
N GLY A 235 13.23 12.08 20.06
CA GLY A 235 14.43 11.44 19.53
C GLY A 235 14.16 10.20 18.67
N THR A 236 12.90 9.97 18.30
CA THR A 236 12.49 8.90 17.37
C THR A 236 11.98 9.49 16.06
N PRO A 237 11.90 8.70 14.97
CA PRO A 237 11.28 9.15 13.72
C PRO A 237 9.79 9.54 13.82
N TYR A 238 9.14 9.29 14.97
CA TYR A 238 7.72 9.54 15.20
C TYR A 238 7.44 10.87 15.92
N GLU A 239 8.48 11.64 16.23
CA GLU A 239 8.37 12.98 16.83
C GLU A 239 7.62 13.96 15.92
N ILE A 240 7.73 13.77 14.61
CA ILE A 240 7.06 14.58 13.59
C ILE A 240 5.57 14.23 13.54
N VAL A 241 4.71 15.26 13.55
CA VAL A 241 3.27 15.11 13.35
C VAL A 241 2.99 14.70 11.91
N TYR A 242 2.34 13.55 11.71
CA TYR A 242 1.93 13.08 10.39
C TYR A 242 0.66 13.82 9.97
N GLN A 243 0.79 14.79 9.07
CA GLN A 243 -0.38 15.51 8.56
C GLN A 243 -1.12 14.67 7.52
N GLN A 244 -2.41 14.44 7.74
CA GLN A 244 -3.33 13.96 6.71
C GLN A 244 -4.01 15.18 6.08
N SER A 245 -3.32 15.84 5.15
CA SER A 245 -3.98 16.69 4.16
C SER A 245 -4.72 15.77 3.20
N GLY A 246 -5.98 16.06 2.89
CA GLY A 246 -6.81 15.20 2.05
C GLY A 246 -6.08 14.70 0.79
N GLY A 247 -5.60 13.45 0.84
CA GLY A 247 -5.08 12.69 -0.29
C GLY A 247 -3.67 12.13 -0.11
N ASN A 248 -2.80 12.77 0.68
CA ASN A 248 -1.38 12.40 0.71
C ASN A 248 -0.77 12.36 2.11
N MET A 249 -0.16 11.22 2.44
CA MET A 249 0.76 11.08 3.56
C MET A 249 2.15 11.49 3.08
N ALA A 250 2.65 12.62 3.57
CA ALA A 250 4.06 12.99 3.45
C ALA A 250 4.57 13.35 4.86
N PRO A 251 5.72 12.81 5.31
CA PRO A 251 6.44 13.39 6.42
C PRO A 251 7.03 14.75 5.97
N TRP A 252 7.04 15.72 6.89
CA TRP A 252 7.71 17.01 6.68
C TRP A 252 9.24 16.83 6.66
#